data_AF-A0A354IVN3-F1
#
_entry.id   AF-A0A354IVN3-F1
#
_cell.length_a   1.000
_cell.length_b   1.000
_cell.length_c   1.000
_cell.angle_alpha   90.00
_cell.angle_beta   90.00
_cell.angle_gamma   90.00
#
_symmetry.space_group_name_H-M   'P 1'
#
loop_
_entity.id
_entity.type
_entity.pdbx_description
1 polymer ?
#
loop_
_entity_poly.entity_id
_entity_poly.type
_entity_poly.pdbx_seq_one_letter_code
_entity_poly.pdbx_strand_id
1 'polypeptide(L)' 'MSNLRQEFIAFSVETEVLRFGEFTTKAGRLSPYFFNAGLFHDGATLGRLARFYAQTLLASGVEFDMLFGPAY' A
#
# COMPACT_ATOMS: atom_id res chain seq x y z
N MET A 1 -0.49 21.15 -3.66
CA MET A 1 0.39 20.21 -2.92
C MET A 1 -0.18 18.82 -3.14
N SER A 2 0.61 17.89 -3.69
CA SER A 2 0.14 16.51 -3.90
C SER A 2 -0.15 15.87 -2.55
N ASN A 3 -1.39 15.43 -2.35
CA ASN A 3 -1.84 14.80 -1.12
C ASN A 3 -1.79 13.28 -1.21
N LEU A 4 -0.74 12.78 -1.87
CA LEU A 4 -0.56 11.39 -2.27
C LEU A 4 -0.78 10.40 -1.12
N ARG A 5 -0.30 10.76 0.08
CA ARG A 5 -0.44 9.93 1.29
C ARG A 5 -1.90 9.81 1.73
N GLN A 6 -2.66 10.90 1.74
CA GLN A 6 -4.08 10.83 2.12
C GLN A 6 -4.89 10.13 1.03
N GLU A 7 -4.57 10.35 -0.24
CA GLU A 7 -5.19 9.63 -1.36
C GLU A 7 -4.93 8.13 -1.30
N PHE A 8 -3.71 7.71 -0.92
CA PHE A 8 -3.37 6.30 -0.73
C PHE A 8 -4.12 5.69 0.46
N ILE A 9 -4.23 6.41 1.57
CA ILE A 9 -5.00 5.95 2.74
C ILE A 9 -6.48 5.82 2.38
N ALA A 10 -7.07 6.82 1.73
CA ALA A 10 -8.47 6.79 1.30
C ALA A 10 -8.72 5.61 0.33
N PHE A 11 -7.84 5.42 -0.64
CA PHE A 11 -7.87 4.26 -1.55
C PHE A 11 -7.76 2.93 -0.81
N SER A 12 -6.88 2.83 0.19
CA SER A 12 -6.70 1.60 0.98
C SER A 12 -7.93 1.28 1.83
N VAL A 13 -8.64 2.29 2.33
CA VAL A 13 -9.91 2.10 3.05
C VAL A 13 -11.03 1.72 2.08
N GLU A 14 -11.13 2.40 0.93
CA GLU A 14 -12.12 2.14 -0.13
C GLU A 14 -12.04 0.69 -0.66
N THR A 15 -10.83 0.14 -0.74
CA THR A 15 -10.58 -1.23 -1.23
C THR A 15 -10.56 -2.29 -0.13
N GLU A 16 -10.89 -1.92 1.12
CA GLU A 16 -10.81 -2.79 2.30
C GLU A 16 -9.42 -3.39 2.57
N VAL A 17 -8.38 -2.89 1.90
CA VAL A 17 -6.98 -3.22 2.17
C VAL A 17 -6.61 -2.78 3.57
N LEU A 18 -7.04 -1.58 3.98
CA LEU A 18 -6.90 -1.06 5.33
C LEU A 18 -8.26 -1.18 6.04
N ARG A 19 -8.32 -2.01 7.09
CA ARG A 19 -9.51 -2.19 7.94
C ARG A 19 -9.21 -1.84 9.38
N PHE A 20 -10.22 -1.34 10.09
CA PHE A 20 -10.18 -1.05 11.52
C PHE A 20 -11.02 -2.06 12.30
N GLY A 21 -10.55 -2.43 13.49
CA GLY A 21 -11.11 -3.53 14.29
C GLY A 21 -10.04 -4.17 15.16
N GLU A 22 -10.29 -5.37 15.67
CA GLU A 22 -9.31 -6.08 16.49
C GLU A 22 -8.61 -7.16 15.67
N PHE A 23 -7.28 -7.04 15.53
CA PHE A 23 -6.46 -7.97 14.76
C PHE A 23 -5.22 -8.40 15.55
N THR A 24 -4.88 -9.68 15.48
CA THR A 24 -3.62 -10.19 16.03
C THR A 24 -2.57 -10.25 14.93
N THR A 25 -1.46 -9.53 15.10
CA THR A 25 -0.32 -9.56 14.18
C THR A 25 0.45 -10.89 14.26
N LYS A 26 1.32 -11.17 13.27
CA LYS A 26 2.21 -12.35 13.29
C LYS A 26 3.10 -12.42 14.54
N ALA A 27 3.41 -11.28 15.15
CA ALA A 27 4.18 -11.18 16.39
C ALA A 27 3.32 -11.32 17.66
N GLY A 28 2.03 -11.64 17.54
CA GLY A 28 1.11 -11.80 18.67
C GLY A 28 0.54 -10.50 19.24
N ARG A 29 0.94 -9.32 18.72
CA ARG A 29 0.42 -8.03 19.18
C ARG A 29 -1.01 -7.80 18.70
N LEU A 30 -1.89 -7.34 19.60
CA LEU A 30 -3.22 -6.80 19.27
C LEU A 30 -3.08 -5.43 18.60
N SER A 31 -3.71 -5.27 17.44
CA SER A 31 -3.69 -4.07 16.61
C SER A 31 -5.12 -3.58 16.34
N PRO A 32 -5.38 -2.25 16.41
CA PRO A 32 -6.69 -1.68 16.10
C PRO A 32 -6.96 -1.57 14.58
N TYR A 33 -6.02 -2.01 13.75
CA TYR A 33 -6.15 -2.05 12.29
C TYR A 33 -5.32 -3.18 11.67
N PHE A 34 -5.66 -3.53 10.44
CA PHE A 34 -4.90 -4.48 9.62
C PHE A 34 -4.80 -3.98 8.19
N PHE A 35 -3.61 -4.16 7.59
CA PHE A 35 -3.34 -3.81 6.20
C PHE A 35 -3.04 -5.08 5.40
N ASN A 36 -3.92 -5.43 4.46
CA ASN A 36 -3.79 -6.60 3.59
C ASN A 36 -3.60 -6.19 2.13
N ALA A 37 -2.34 -6.01 1.70
CA ALA A 37 -2.02 -5.65 0.32
C ALA A 37 -2.51 -6.69 -0.72
N GLY A 38 -2.75 -7.94 -0.31
CA GLY A 38 -3.28 -8.98 -1.19
C GLY A 38 -4.71 -8.72 -1.68
N LEU A 39 -5.42 -7.74 -1.10
CA LEU A 39 -6.72 -7.30 -1.62
C LEU A 39 -6.59 -6.34 -2.81
N PHE A 40 -5.40 -5.87 -3.17
CA PHE A 40 -5.14 -5.27 -4.48
C PHE A 40 -4.97 -6.37 -5.54
N HIS A 41 -6.08 -7.02 -5.93
CA HIS A 41 -6.04 -8.27 -6.71
C HIS A 41 -6.62 -8.16 -8.12
N ASP A 42 -7.12 -6.98 -8.52
CA ASP A 42 -7.65 -6.74 -9.86
C ASP A 42 -6.78 -5.71 -10.62
N GLY A 43 -6.96 -5.64 -11.95
CA GLY A 43 -6.13 -4.77 -12.79
C GLY A 43 -6.27 -3.28 -12.48
N ALA A 44 -7.44 -2.82 -12.06
CA ALA A 44 -7.66 -1.41 -11.75
C ALA A 44 -7.00 -1.02 -10.42
N THR A 45 -7.15 -1.87 -9.40
CA THR A 45 -6.52 -1.65 -8.09
C THR A 45 -5.00 -1.76 -8.17
N LEU A 46 -4.47 -2.75 -8.88
CA LEU A 46 -3.02 -2.87 -9.15
C LEU A 46 -2.47 -1.67 -9.91
N GLY A 47 -3.16 -1.20 -10.95
CA GLY A 47 -2.73 -0.02 -11.71
C GLY A 47 -2.73 1.27 -10.88
N ARG A 48 -3.66 1.41 -9.93
CA ARG A 48 -3.68 2.53 -8.98
C ARG A 48 -2.56 2.41 -7.94
N LEU A 49 -2.32 1.20 -7.42
CA LEU A 49 -1.20 0.89 -6.51
C LEU A 49 0.17 1.23 -7.15
N ALA A 50 0.40 0.80 -8.39
CA ALA A 50 1.64 1.06 -9.11
C ALA A 50 1.92 2.56 -9.26
N ARG A 51 0.88 3.37 -9.50
CA ARG A 51 1.00 4.84 -9.57
C ARG A 51 1.44 5.45 -8.24
N PHE A 52 0.90 4.98 -7.12
CA PHE A 52 1.34 5.44 -5.79
C PHE A 52 2.82 5.13 -5.56
N TYR A 53 3.26 3.89 -5.82
CA TYR A 53 4.68 3.51 -5.68
C TYR A 53 5.59 4.32 -6.60
N ALA A 54 5.23 4.47 -7.87
CA ALA A 54 6.04 5.22 -8.84
C ALA A 54 6.20 6.70 -8.44
N GLN A 55 5.11 7.34 -8.02
CA GLN A 55 5.18 8.74 -7.56
C GLN A 55 6.00 8.89 -6.29
N THR A 56 5.86 7.97 -5.32
CA THR A 56 6.69 7.97 -4.11
C THR A 56 8.17 7.75 -4.43
N LEU A 57 8.49 6.82 -5.32
CA LEU A 57 9.86 6.53 -5.73
C LEU A 57 10.51 7.75 -6.41
N LEU A 58 9.84 8.35 -7.39
CA LEU A 58 10.36 9.54 -8.08
C LEU A 58 10.54 10.72 -7.13
N ALA A 59 9.60 10.93 -6.21
CA ALA A 59 9.68 12.00 -5.21
C ALA A 59 10.78 11.77 -4.16
N SER A 60 11.22 10.52 -3.96
CA SER A 60 12.27 10.19 -2.99
C SER A 60 13.65 10.70 -3.40
N GLY A 61 13.87 10.92 -4.70
CA GLY A 61 15.19 11.27 -5.24
C GLY A 61 16.24 10.16 -5.12
N VAL A 62 15.84 8.95 -4.73
CA VAL A 62 16.73 7.79 -4.70
C VAL A 62 17.06 7.40 -6.14
N GLU A 63 18.34 7.34 -6.48
CA GLU A 63 18.81 6.84 -7.77
C GLU A 63 18.71 5.31 -7.81
N PHE A 64 18.34 4.76 -8.96
CA PHE A 64 18.21 3.33 -9.17
C PHE A 64 18.39 2.97 -10.65
N ASP A 65 18.95 1.80 -10.91
CA ASP A 65 19.08 1.25 -12.27
C ASP A 65 18.10 0.09 -12.53
N MET A 66 17.48 -0.44 -11.47
CA MET A 66 16.61 -1.61 -11.53
C MET A 66 15.55 -1.58 -10.43
N LEU A 67 14.38 -2.14 -10.74
CA LEU A 67 13.36 -2.52 -9.75
C LEU A 67 13.37 -4.03 -9.54
N PHE A 68 13.52 -4.46 -8.30
CA PHE A 68 13.51 -5.87 -7.92
C PHE A 68 12.23 -6.22 -7.13
N GLY A 69 11.46 -7.19 -7.63
CA GLY A 69 10.25 -7.71 -6.98
C GLY A 69 10.49 -9.13 -6.49
N PRO A 70 10.49 -9.41 -5.17
CA PRO A 70 10.77 -10.75 -4.69
C PRO A 70 9.54 -11.66 -4.84
N ALA A 71 9.76 -12.95 -5.10
CA ALA A 71 8.70 -13.94 -5.20
C ALA A 71 8.28 -14.42 -3.82
N TYR A 72 7.17 -13.90 -3.29
CA TYR A 72 6.52 -14.37 -2.07
C TYR A 72 5.01 -14.18 -2.13
#